data_AF-A0A3D5VK47-F1
#
_entry.id   AF-A0A3D5VK47-F1
#
_cell.length_a   1.000
_cell.length_b   1.000
_cell.length_c   1.000
_cell.angle_alpha   90.00
_cell.angle_beta   90.00
_cell.angle_gamma   90.00
#
_symmetry.space_group_name_H-M   'P 1'
#
loop_
_entity.id
_entity.type
_entity.pdbx_description
1 polymer ?
#
loop_
_entity_poly.entity_id
_entity_poly.type
_entity_poly.pdbx_seq_one_letter_code
_entity_poly.pdbx_strand_id
1 'polypeptide(L)'
;MHAMLHLAQHHNKGPQPLSRIITQGQPREYTEQLLGALRRSGLIGSVRGTKGGYLLAKNPEDITVAQIIESVEGPLTLSGCVIDADSCENSGVCALKGTWEHLTRGIEAVMN
;
A
#
# COMPACT_ATOMS: atom_id res chain seq x y z
N MET A 1 -2.40 5.71 2.90
CA MET A 1 -1.31 6.70 2.74
C MET A 1 -0.96 7.49 4.01
N HIS A 2 -1.90 8.19 4.68
CA HIS A 2 -1.58 9.06 5.83
C HIS A 2 -0.76 8.36 6.93
N ALA A 3 -1.10 7.11 7.26
CA ALA A 3 -0.36 6.32 8.24
C ALA A 3 1.14 6.14 7.86
N MET A 4 1.43 5.78 6.61
CA MET A 4 2.81 5.61 6.14
C MET A 4 3.58 6.92 6.13
N LEU A 5 2.94 8.02 5.72
CA LEU A 5 3.54 9.35 5.78
C LEU A 5 3.89 9.75 7.23
N HIS A 6 2.96 9.52 8.17
CA HIS A 6 3.20 9.78 9.59
C HIS A 6 4.41 8.98 10.11
N LEU A 7 4.49 7.69 9.78
CA LEU A 7 5.61 6.84 10.19
C LEU A 7 6.93 7.27 9.55
N ALA A 8 6.93 7.68 8.28
CA ALA A 8 8.12 8.20 7.59
C ALA A 8 8.65 9.49 8.24
N GLN A 9 7.76 10.45 8.56
CA GLN A 9 8.13 11.69 9.25
C GLN A 9 8.67 11.46 10.68
N HIS A 10 8.42 10.28 11.25
CA HIS A 10 8.83 9.90 12.59
C HIS A 10 9.79 8.69 12.61
N HIS A 11 10.41 8.35 11.48
CA HIS A 11 11.24 7.14 11.32
C HIS A 11 12.29 6.98 12.43
N ASN A 12 12.95 8.08 12.81
CA ASN A 12 14.02 8.09 13.81
C ASN A 12 13.55 8.49 15.23
N LYS A 13 12.24 8.53 15.47
CA LYS A 13 11.64 8.96 16.76
C LYS A 13 11.05 7.79 17.56
N GLY A 14 11.36 6.56 17.13
CA GLY A 14 10.86 5.33 17.75
C GLY A 14 9.42 4.98 17.36
N PRO A 15 8.85 3.92 17.97
CA PRO A 15 7.50 3.45 17.65
C PRO A 15 6.44 4.52 17.89
N GLN A 16 5.55 4.72 16.92
CA GLN A 16 4.41 5.63 17.04
C GLN A 16 3.17 4.87 17.53
N PRO A 17 2.52 5.29 18.63
CA PRO A 17 1.31 4.65 19.11
C PRO A 17 0.17 4.86 18.11
N LEU A 18 -0.76 3.90 18.06
CA LEU A 18 -1.91 3.95 17.15
C LEU A 18 -2.68 5.28 17.25
N SER A 19 -2.83 5.82 18.47
CA SER A 19 -3.52 7.09 18.71
C SER A 19 -2.89 8.30 18.02
N ARG A 20 -1.62 8.25 17.63
CA ARG A 20 -0.96 9.30 16.83
C ARG A 20 -1.05 9.09 15.33
N ILE A 21 -1.29 7.85 14.91
CA ILE A 21 -1.38 7.47 13.49
C ILE A 21 -2.79 7.72 12.95
N ILE A 22 -3.81 7.50 13.79
CA ILE A 22 -5.23 7.71 13.45
C ILE A 22 -5.49 9.20 13.17
N THR A 23 -6.12 9.47 12.03
CA THR A 23 -6.61 10.81 11.68
C THR A 23 -8.02 11.05 12.24
N GLN A 24 -8.38 12.31 12.49
CA GLN A 24 -9.73 12.65 12.92
C GLN A 24 -10.80 12.08 11.98
N GLY A 25 -11.82 11.43 12.58
CA GLY A 25 -12.91 10.81 11.84
C GLY A 25 -12.62 9.41 11.27
N GLN A 26 -11.38 8.90 11.40
CA GLN A 26 -11.04 7.56 10.93
C GLN A 26 -11.34 6.51 12.03
N PRO A 27 -12.11 5.44 11.71
CA PRO A 27 -12.35 4.35 12.65
C PRO A 27 -11.05 3.67 13.09
N ARG A 28 -10.97 3.31 14.37
CA ARG A 28 -9.79 2.67 14.96
C ARG A 28 -9.52 1.33 14.32
N GLU A 29 -10.58 0.53 14.17
CA GLU A 29 -10.56 -0.82 13.64
C GLU A 29 -10.07 -0.84 12.20
N TYR A 30 -10.51 0.14 11.39
CA TYR A 30 -10.04 0.30 10.01
C TYR A 30 -8.53 0.60 9.96
N THR A 31 -8.04 1.49 10.84
CA THR A 31 -6.61 1.80 10.92
C THR A 31 -5.79 0.59 11.36
N GLU A 32 -6.31 -0.22 12.29
CA GLU A 32 -5.66 -1.45 12.71
C GLU A 32 -5.61 -2.51 11.60
N GLN A 33 -6.67 -2.64 10.81
CA GLN A 33 -6.67 -3.52 9.63
C GLN A 33 -5.64 -3.07 8.59
N LEU A 34 -5.58 -1.77 8.30
CA LEU A 34 -4.61 -1.16 7.39
C LEU A 34 -3.17 -1.44 7.85
N LEU A 35 -2.88 -1.15 9.13
CA LEU A 35 -1.55 -1.40 9.71
C LEU A 35 -1.23 -2.89 9.76
N GLY A 36 -2.23 -3.73 9.98
CA GLY A 36 -2.07 -5.19 9.88
C GLY A 36 -1.62 -5.63 8.49
N ALA A 37 -2.20 -5.07 7.43
CA ALA A 37 -1.82 -5.36 6.04
C ALA A 37 -0.38 -4.92 5.74
N LEU A 38 -0.05 -3.67 6.09
CA LEU A 38 1.30 -3.11 5.96
C LEU A 38 2.36 -3.89 6.76
N ARG A 39 1.98 -4.44 7.90
CA ARG A 39 2.88 -5.26 8.73
C ARG A 39 3.13 -6.62 8.07
N ARG A 40 2.09 -7.24 7.51
CA ARG A 40 2.24 -8.53 6.79
C ARG A 40 3.11 -8.41 5.54
N SER A 41 3.07 -7.27 4.86
CA SER A 41 3.97 -6.98 3.71
C SER A 41 5.39 -6.62 4.12
N GLY A 42 5.68 -6.49 5.43
CA GLY A 42 7.01 -6.14 5.93
C GLY A 42 7.41 -4.69 5.68
N LEU A 43 6.44 -3.80 5.40
CA LEU A 43 6.71 -2.36 5.28
C LEU A 43 6.78 -1.68 6.66
N ILE A 44 6.08 -2.22 7.65
CA ILE A 44 6.10 -1.71 9.02
C ILE A 44 6.34 -2.83 10.04
N GLY A 45 6.98 -2.46 11.16
CA GLY A 45 7.09 -3.27 12.37
C GLY A 45 6.11 -2.82 13.45
N SER A 46 5.99 -3.65 14.50
CA SER A 46 5.21 -3.31 15.69
C SER A 46 5.99 -3.68 16.96
N VAL A 47 6.04 -2.78 17.93
CA VAL A 47 6.64 -3.00 19.25
C VAL A 47 5.53 -3.05 20.30
N ARG A 48 5.57 -4.04 21.19
CA ARG A 48 4.60 -4.17 22.30
C ARG A 48 5.03 -3.34 23.53
N GLY A 49 4.08 -3.07 24.41
CA GLY A 49 4.32 -2.41 25.71
C GLY A 49 3.86 -0.95 25.73
N THR A 50 4.05 -0.29 26.89
CA THR A 50 3.57 1.08 27.16
C THR A 50 4.21 2.16 26.29
N LYS A 51 5.41 1.92 25.77
CA LYS A 51 6.09 2.75 24.76
C LYS A 51 6.13 2.09 23.37
N GLY A 52 5.25 1.11 23.16
CA GLY A 52 5.10 0.40 21.90
C GLY A 52 4.36 1.19 20.85
N GLY A 53 4.16 0.59 19.69
CA GLY A 53 3.55 1.22 18.53
C GLY A 53 4.03 0.63 17.23
N TYR A 54 3.88 1.38 16.15
CA TYR A 54 4.28 1.02 14.80
C TYR A 54 5.46 1.87 14.33
N LEU A 55 6.30 1.31 13.47
CA LEU A 55 7.44 2.00 12.86
C LEU A 55 7.65 1.44 11.45
N LEU A 56 8.33 2.17 10.57
CA LEU A 56 8.76 1.56 9.30
C LEU A 56 9.76 0.42 9.59
N ALA A 57 9.69 -0.63 8.79
CA ALA A 57 10.66 -1.72 8.84
C ALA A 57 11.87 -1.50 7.92
N LYS A 58 11.82 -0.46 7.07
CA LYS A 58 12.82 -0.06 6.09
C LYS A 58 12.97 1.46 6.09
N ASN A 59 14.04 1.99 5.49
CA ASN A 59 14.14 3.44 5.32
C ASN A 59 13.00 3.96 4.44
N PRO A 60 12.51 5.19 4.67
CA PRO A 60 11.44 5.77 3.85
C PRO A 60 11.74 5.80 2.35
N GLU A 61 13.01 5.98 1.98
CA GLU A 61 13.48 6.02 0.59
C GLU A 61 13.46 4.65 -0.12
N ASP A 62 13.40 3.56 0.64
CA ASP A 62 13.33 2.19 0.11
C ASP A 62 11.88 1.68 -0.04
N ILE A 63 10.89 2.55 0.21
CA ILE A 63 9.46 2.20 0.19
C ILE A 63 8.78 2.97 -0.95
N THR A 64 8.34 2.24 -1.97
CA THR A 64 7.61 2.84 -3.10
C THR A 64 6.12 3.00 -2.79
N VAL A 65 5.44 3.89 -3.51
CA VAL A 65 3.99 4.06 -3.39
C VAL A 65 3.28 2.78 -3.85
N ALA A 66 3.80 2.12 -4.89
CA ALA A 66 3.27 0.86 -5.39
C ALA A 66 3.24 -0.21 -4.29
N GLN A 67 4.34 -0.39 -3.53
CA GLN A 67 4.38 -1.34 -2.41
C GLN A 67 3.32 -1.05 -1.34
N ILE A 68 3.09 0.23 -1.03
CA ILE A 68 2.07 0.63 -0.05
C ILE A 68 0.68 0.26 -0.55
N ILE A 69 0.33 0.62 -1.79
CA ILE A 69 -0.97 0.33 -2.37
C ILE A 69 -1.18 -1.19 -2.47
N GLU A 70 -0.20 -1.91 -3.02
CA GLU A 70 -0.28 -3.36 -3.20
C GLU A 70 -0.47 -4.13 -1.90
N SER A 71 0.14 -3.65 -0.81
CA SER A 71 -0.02 -4.28 0.49
C SER A 71 -1.43 -4.16 1.07
N VAL A 72 -2.21 -3.17 0.63
CA VAL A 72 -3.54 -2.86 1.17
C VAL A 72 -4.65 -3.32 0.23
N GLU A 73 -4.50 -3.06 -1.07
CA GLU A 73 -5.52 -3.30 -2.09
C GLU A 73 -5.24 -4.56 -2.94
N GLY A 74 -4.02 -5.09 -2.88
CA GLY A 74 -3.56 -6.15 -3.77
C GLY A 74 -2.93 -5.60 -5.06
N PRO A 75 -2.61 -6.48 -6.03
CA PRO A 75 -1.95 -6.09 -7.27
C PRO A 75 -2.63 -4.90 -7.94
N LEU A 76 -1.85 -3.98 -8.49
CA LEU A 76 -2.37 -2.81 -9.19
C LEU A 76 -2.91 -3.23 -10.56
N THR A 77 -4.22 -3.46 -10.63
CA THR A 77 -4.89 -3.95 -11.86
C THR A 77 -5.94 -2.93 -12.30
N LEU A 78 -5.75 -2.28 -13.44
CA LEU A 78 -6.81 -1.45 -14.04
C LEU A 78 -7.85 -2.31 -14.77
N SER A 79 -7.43 -3.47 -15.25
CA SER A 79 -8.30 -4.45 -15.90
C SER A 79 -7.72 -5.85 -15.70
N GLY A 80 -8.55 -6.81 -15.32
CA GLY A 80 -8.09 -8.19 -15.07
C GLY A 80 -7.38 -8.81 -16.28
N CYS A 81 -7.85 -8.48 -17.49
CA CYS A 81 -7.31 -9.05 -18.74
C CYS A 81 -5.91 -8.55 -19.13
N VAL A 82 -5.39 -7.54 -18.42
CA VAL A 82 -4.00 -7.07 -18.54
C VAL A 82 -3.05 -7.99 -17.80
N ILE A 83 -3.50 -8.61 -16.71
CA ILE A 83 -2.67 -9.47 -15.85
C ILE A 83 -2.89 -10.94 -16.21
N ASP A 84 -4.15 -11.31 -16.41
CA ASP A 84 -4.55 -12.66 -16.77
C ASP A 84 -5.48 -12.59 -17.98
N ALA A 85 -4.96 -12.97 -19.15
CA ALA A 85 -5.73 -12.94 -20.39
C ALA A 85 -6.96 -13.86 -20.34
N ASP A 86 -6.94 -14.91 -19.50
CA ASP A 86 -8.04 -15.86 -19.33
C ASP A 86 -9.15 -15.29 -18.43
N SER A 87 -8.89 -14.20 -17.72
CA SER A 87 -9.89 -13.48 -16.93
C SER A 87 -10.92 -12.75 -17.78
N CYS A 88 -10.77 -12.74 -19.11
CA CYS A 88 -11.69 -12.11 -20.05
C CYS A 88 -11.71 -12.85 -21.39
N GLU A 89 -12.88 -13.40 -21.73
CA GLU A 89 -13.10 -14.13 -22.99
C GLU A 89 -12.75 -13.30 -24.24
N ASN A 90 -12.87 -11.98 -24.17
CA ASN A 90 -12.63 -11.08 -25.30
C ASN A 90 -11.19 -10.55 -25.34
N SER A 91 -10.28 -10.98 -24.45
CA SER A 91 -8.94 -10.39 -24.33
C SER A 91 -8.12 -10.44 -25.63
N GLY A 92 -8.34 -11.45 -26.48
CA GLY A 92 -7.64 -11.61 -27.77
C GLY A 92 -8.14 -10.69 -28.89
N VAL A 93 -9.36 -10.16 -28.78
CA VAL A 93 -10.00 -9.32 -29.84
C VAL A 93 -10.39 -7.92 -29.35
N CYS A 94 -10.23 -7.65 -28.05
CA CYS A 94 -10.60 -6.38 -27.44
C CYS A 94 -9.65 -5.25 -27.88
N ALA A 95 -10.17 -4.33 -28.68
CA ALA A 95 -9.43 -3.13 -29.13
C ALA A 95 -8.94 -2.24 -27.97
N LEU A 96 -9.56 -2.33 -26.79
CA LEU A 96 -9.18 -1.55 -25.60
C LEU A 96 -8.03 -2.17 -24.81
N LYS A 97 -7.64 -3.43 -25.07
CA LYS A 97 -6.61 -4.12 -24.28
C LYS A 97 -5.28 -3.35 -24.30
N GLY A 98 -4.83 -2.93 -25.48
CA GLY A 98 -3.59 -2.14 -25.60
C GLY A 98 -3.65 -0.80 -24.85
N THR A 99 -4.81 -0.16 -24.78
CA THR A 99 -5.02 1.06 -23.98
C THR A 99 -4.89 0.76 -22.49
N TRP A 100 -5.51 -0.32 -22.00
CA TRP A 100 -5.41 -0.72 -20.60
C TRP A 100 -3.97 -1.07 -20.20
N GLU A 101 -3.24 -1.78 -21.06
CA GLU A 101 -1.82 -2.07 -20.86
C GLU A 101 -0.98 -0.80 -20.80
N HIS A 102 -1.24 0.17 -21.70
CA HIS A 102 -0.52 1.44 -21.71
C HIS A 102 -0.79 2.28 -20.45
N LEU A 103 -2.04 2.36 -20.01
CA LEU A 103 -2.42 3.04 -18.78
C LEU A 103 -1.78 2.38 -17.54
N THR A 104 -1.80 1.05 -17.48
CA THR A 104 -1.21 0.30 -16.35
C THR A 104 0.29 0.59 -16.23
N ARG A 105 1.03 0.49 -17.34
CA ARG A 105 2.47 0.84 -17.38
C ARG A 105 2.74 2.29 -16.98
N GLY A 106 1.90 3.23 -17.43
CA GLY A 106 2.05 4.64 -17.09
C GLY A 106 1.86 4.90 -15.59
N ILE A 107 0.88 4.25 -14.96
CA ILE A 107 0.64 4.36 -13.53
C ILE A 107 1.80 3.72 -12.73
N GLU A 108 2.24 2.51 -13.11
CA GLU A 108 3.38 1.82 -12.48
C GLU A 108 4.67 2.66 -12.51
N ALA A 109 4.93 3.37 -13.62
CA ALA A 109 6.10 4.22 -13.77
C ALA A 109 6.09 5.46 -12.85
N VAL A 110 4.93 5.91 -12.38
CA VAL A 110 4.81 7.06 -11.47
C VAL A 110 4.94 6.65 -10.00
N MET A 111 4.56 5.40 -9.69
CA MET A 111 4.47 4.92 -8.30
C MET A 111 5.73 4.21 -7.79
N ASN A 112 6.62 3.81 -8.69
CA ASN A 112 7.93 3.20 -8.41
C ASN A 112 9.04 4.25 -8.46
#